data_AF-A0A1V2K199-F1
#
_entry.id   AF-A0A1V2K199-F1
#
_cell.length_a   1.000
_cell.length_b   1.000
_cell.length_c   1.000
_cell.angle_alpha   90.00
_cell.angle_beta   90.00
_cell.angle_gamma   90.00
#
_symmetry.space_group_name_H-M   'P 1'
#
loop_
_entity.id
_entity.type
_entity.pdbx_description
1 polymer ?
#
loop_
_entity_poly.entity_id
_entity_poly.type
_entity_poly.pdbx_seq_one_letter_code
_entity_poly.pdbx_strand_id
1 'polypeptide(L)'
;MTNEPSDRTIILYLLRGAVPERADEISGLWSQYGHAVEVAPSRKGVTMNANGKRIQFDTKTIDLFWLLGFSSWRAIEVYAPALVVATSNGLPLDQALSVDEERGQYEFDYKQRIAAAQSLITAEQTSDVSWPVDIPLPSADRDGLGNIQHMAAFDLVALALAFALLHEFQHVMFCADKRAPSTRPEEEIACDTYARTFMTSELAAYAKVHGHDFAQVQNKRAMGITLAAVIVHAMTPPHARWGNSEYPPITERLTAMIRGYTLPADSSFWAFTACVLIALMRQENLPLDIVAYSNKEMVEMLLDRLG
;
A
#
# COMPACT_ATOMS: atom_id res chain seq x y z
N MET A 1 -10.52 34.51 8.03
CA MET A 1 -9.35 33.63 8.25
C MET A 1 -9.87 32.22 8.09
N THR A 2 -9.59 31.60 6.95
CA THR A 2 -9.78 30.16 6.79
C THR A 2 -8.74 29.49 7.69
N ASN A 3 -9.17 28.88 8.79
CA ASN A 3 -8.30 28.07 9.63
C ASN A 3 -7.95 26.80 8.85
N GLU A 4 -6.94 26.88 7.99
CA GLU A 4 -6.37 25.70 7.38
C GLU A 4 -5.84 24.79 8.50
N PRO A 5 -6.25 23.51 8.56
CA PRO A 5 -5.74 22.59 9.56
C PRO A 5 -4.22 22.48 9.46
N SER A 6 -3.51 22.44 10.59
CA SER A 6 -2.07 22.18 10.57
C SER A 6 -1.76 20.79 9.98
N ASP A 7 -0.56 20.57 9.43
CA ASP A 7 -0.15 19.25 8.91
C ASP A 7 -0.30 18.14 9.96
N ARG A 8 0.00 18.47 11.22
CA ARG A 8 -0.21 17.59 12.36
C ARG A 8 -1.67 17.19 12.54
N THR A 9 -2.59 18.13 12.30
CA THR A 9 -4.03 17.89 12.34
C THR A 9 -4.48 17.02 11.16
N ILE A 10 -3.95 17.26 9.97
CA ILE A 10 -4.29 16.49 8.75
C ILE A 10 -3.87 15.03 8.90
N ILE A 11 -2.64 14.76 9.35
CA ILE A 11 -2.18 13.38 9.60
C ILE A 11 -3.05 12.70 10.64
N LEU A 12 -3.35 13.38 11.75
CA LEU A 12 -4.19 12.78 12.79
C LEU A 12 -5.60 12.47 12.26
N TYR A 13 -6.17 13.33 11.41
CA TYR A 13 -7.46 13.05 10.77
C TYR A 13 -7.40 11.86 9.82
N LEU A 14 -6.34 11.74 9.02
CA LEU A 14 -6.11 10.56 8.18
C LEU A 14 -6.03 9.28 9.03
N LEU A 15 -5.21 9.28 10.09
CA LEU A 15 -5.05 8.13 10.98
C LEU A 15 -6.38 7.78 11.66
N ARG A 16 -7.09 8.75 12.23
CA ARG A 16 -8.40 8.52 12.85
C ARG A 16 -9.44 8.00 11.85
N GLY A 17 -9.38 8.45 10.59
CA GLY A 17 -10.26 7.95 9.53
C GLY A 17 -9.90 6.53 9.05
N ALA A 18 -8.63 6.16 9.13
CA ALA A 18 -8.14 4.83 8.76
C ALA A 18 -8.44 3.77 9.82
N VAL A 19 -8.49 4.16 11.11
CA VAL A 19 -8.76 3.28 12.26
C VAL A 19 -9.76 3.93 13.23
N PRO A 20 -11.00 4.22 12.80
CA PRO A 20 -12.00 4.90 13.61
C PRO A 20 -12.30 4.19 14.94
N GLU A 21 -12.23 2.86 14.97
CA GLU A 21 -12.37 2.04 16.16
C GLU A 21 -11.32 2.33 17.24
N ARG A 22 -10.16 2.83 16.83
CA ARG A 22 -9.03 3.16 17.71
C ARG A 22 -8.68 4.64 17.64
N ALA A 23 -9.63 5.48 17.23
CA ALA A 23 -9.44 6.92 17.07
C ALA A 23 -8.99 7.60 18.37
N ASP A 24 -9.52 7.19 19.52
CA ASP A 24 -9.14 7.75 20.82
C ASP A 24 -7.74 7.28 21.24
N GLU A 25 -7.40 6.01 21.01
CA GLU A 25 -6.07 5.48 21.29
C GLU A 25 -5.00 6.19 20.46
N ILE A 26 -5.18 6.30 19.15
CA ILE A 26 -4.22 7.00 18.30
C ILE A 26 -4.15 8.49 18.65
N SER A 27 -5.24 9.11 19.09
CA SER A 27 -5.22 10.52 19.55
C SER A 27 -4.44 10.70 20.85
N GLY A 28 -4.55 9.74 21.78
CA GLY A 28 -3.76 9.69 23.00
C GLY A 28 -2.26 9.54 22.69
N LEU A 29 -1.91 8.55 21.87
CA LEU A 29 -0.53 8.33 21.42
C LEU A 29 0.01 9.56 20.67
N TRP A 30 -0.78 10.15 19.78
CA TRP A 30 -0.38 11.34 19.01
C TRP A 30 -0.17 12.58 19.88
N SER A 31 -0.90 12.68 20.99
CA SER A 31 -0.68 13.73 21.98
C SER A 31 0.62 13.54 22.74
N GLN A 32 1.02 12.28 22.97
CA GLN A 32 2.23 11.90 23.71
C GLN A 32 3.51 11.89 22.85
N TYR A 33 3.41 11.51 21.57
CA TYR A 33 4.58 11.27 20.71
C TYR A 33 4.57 12.11 19.42
N GLY A 34 3.39 12.49 18.91
CA GLY A 34 3.21 13.16 17.62
C GLY A 34 3.54 14.65 17.64
N HIS A 35 4.68 15.04 18.22
CA HIS A 35 5.00 16.44 18.50
C HIS A 35 5.46 17.24 17.28
N ALA A 36 6.14 16.62 16.30
CA ALA A 36 6.55 17.30 15.08
C ALA A 36 6.19 16.51 13.82
N VAL A 37 5.55 17.21 12.90
CA VAL A 37 5.28 16.78 11.52
C VAL A 37 5.91 17.84 10.64
N GLU A 38 6.74 17.41 9.69
CA GLU A 38 7.46 18.33 8.81
C GLU A 38 7.21 17.97 7.34
N VAL A 39 6.63 18.91 6.60
CA VAL A 39 6.53 18.82 5.15
C VAL A 39 7.82 19.36 4.54
N ALA A 40 8.65 18.47 4.03
CA ALA A 40 9.88 18.84 3.34
C ALA A 40 9.60 19.36 1.93
N PRO A 41 10.46 20.23 1.37
CA PRO A 41 10.43 20.53 -0.05
C PRO A 41 10.63 19.27 -0.88
N SER A 42 9.81 19.10 -1.91
CA SER A 42 9.99 18.05 -2.91
C SER A 42 11.34 18.18 -3.60
N ARG A 43 11.97 17.03 -3.83
CA ARG A 43 13.27 16.87 -4.49
C ARG A 43 13.30 15.52 -5.21
N LYS A 44 14.33 15.27 -6.02
CA LYS A 44 14.59 13.94 -6.57
C LYS A 44 14.56 12.84 -5.49
N GLY A 45 13.91 11.72 -5.81
CA GLY A 45 13.62 10.63 -4.88
C GLY A 45 12.26 10.79 -4.20
N VAL A 46 12.10 10.14 -3.05
CA VAL A 46 10.89 10.19 -2.21
C VAL A 46 11.30 10.48 -0.78
N THR A 47 10.44 11.13 -0.01
CA THR A 47 10.64 11.44 1.39
C THR A 47 9.45 10.92 2.20
N MET A 48 9.70 9.87 2.97
CA MET A 48 8.88 9.41 4.09
C MET A 48 9.88 8.81 5.08
N ASN A 49 10.07 9.46 6.23
CA ASN A 49 10.95 8.97 7.29
C ASN A 49 10.61 9.63 8.63
N ALA A 50 11.02 8.99 9.70
CA ALA A 50 10.98 9.54 11.04
C ALA A 50 12.34 9.55 11.72
N ASN A 51 12.44 10.38 12.75
CA ASN A 51 13.45 10.24 13.79
C ASN A 51 12.77 10.35 15.15
N GLY A 52 13.52 10.31 16.26
CA GLY A 52 12.94 10.35 17.60
C GLY A 52 12.13 11.59 18.00
N LYS A 53 11.95 12.56 17.09
CA LYS A 53 11.19 13.79 17.36
C LYS A 53 10.14 14.10 16.31
N ARG A 54 10.27 13.62 15.07
CA ARG A 54 9.43 14.04 13.95
C ARG A 54 9.12 12.92 12.97
N ILE A 55 7.99 13.07 12.29
CA ILE A 55 7.71 12.42 10.99
C ILE A 55 7.92 13.49 9.91
N GLN A 56 8.69 13.15 8.87
CA GLN A 56 8.97 14.00 7.72
C GLN A 56 8.53 13.33 6.42
N PHE A 57 7.82 14.07 5.58
CA PHE A 57 7.45 13.64 4.23
C PHE A 57 7.44 14.81 3.26
N ASP A 58 7.42 14.54 1.96
CA ASP A 58 7.19 15.56 0.92
C ASP A 58 5.86 15.31 0.18
N THR A 59 5.31 16.35 -0.44
CA THR A 59 4.03 16.26 -1.17
C THR A 59 4.14 15.32 -2.37
N LYS A 60 5.31 15.26 -3.02
CA LYS A 60 5.56 14.36 -4.15
C LYS A 60 5.42 12.89 -3.76
N THR A 61 5.77 12.53 -2.53
CA THR A 61 5.58 11.18 -2.00
C THR A 61 4.09 10.88 -1.85
N ILE A 62 3.27 11.85 -1.44
CA ILE A 62 1.81 11.69 -1.40
C ILE A 62 1.25 11.51 -2.82
N ASP A 63 1.74 12.29 -3.80
CA ASP A 63 1.38 12.16 -5.21
C ASP A 63 1.77 10.78 -5.78
N LEU A 64 2.91 10.23 -5.34
CA LEU A 64 3.33 8.88 -5.70
C LEU A 64 2.40 7.81 -5.14
N PHE A 65 2.00 7.92 -3.86
CA PHE A 65 1.01 7.01 -3.27
C PHE A 65 -0.30 7.04 -4.04
N TRP A 66 -0.75 8.23 -4.43
CA TRP A 66 -1.94 8.41 -5.25
C TRP A 66 -1.79 7.75 -6.61
N LEU A 67 -0.72 8.07 -7.35
CA LEU A 67 -0.49 7.55 -8.68
C LEU A 67 -0.37 6.02 -8.70
N LEU A 68 0.38 5.45 -7.75
CA LEU A 68 0.50 4.00 -7.60
C LEU A 68 -0.81 3.35 -7.14
N GLY A 69 -1.56 3.95 -6.22
CA GLY A 69 -2.84 3.38 -5.77
C GLY A 69 -3.92 3.33 -6.84
N PHE A 70 -4.06 4.41 -7.62
CA PHE A 70 -4.96 4.42 -8.77
C PHE A 70 -4.50 3.44 -9.86
N SER A 71 -3.18 3.31 -10.06
CA SER A 71 -2.63 2.31 -10.99
C SER A 71 -2.88 0.88 -10.50
N SER A 72 -2.65 0.57 -9.22
CA SER A 72 -2.87 -0.75 -8.64
C SER A 72 -4.33 -1.17 -8.70
N TRP A 73 -5.28 -0.24 -8.58
CA TRP A 73 -6.69 -0.55 -8.81
C TRP A 73 -6.93 -1.05 -10.25
N ARG A 74 -6.27 -0.44 -11.25
CA ARG A 74 -6.33 -0.87 -12.65
C ARG A 74 -5.66 -2.22 -12.91
N ALA A 75 -4.83 -2.75 -12.00
CA ALA A 75 -4.27 -4.09 -12.13
C ALA A 75 -5.37 -5.18 -12.17
N ILE A 76 -6.55 -4.91 -11.56
CA ILE A 76 -7.70 -5.83 -11.60
C ILE A 76 -8.14 -6.06 -13.06
N GLU A 77 -8.30 -5.00 -13.84
CA GLU A 77 -8.74 -5.08 -15.24
C GLU A 77 -7.73 -5.82 -16.12
N VAL A 78 -6.44 -5.74 -15.77
CA VAL A 78 -5.36 -6.39 -16.52
C VAL A 78 -5.25 -7.89 -16.18
N TYR A 79 -5.39 -8.26 -14.90
CA TYR A 79 -4.95 -9.58 -14.42
C TYR A 79 -6.05 -10.45 -13.82
N ALA A 80 -7.17 -9.88 -13.37
CA ALA A 80 -8.24 -10.68 -12.75
C ALA A 80 -8.87 -11.70 -13.72
N PRO A 81 -9.11 -11.39 -15.01
CA PRO A 81 -9.65 -12.38 -15.95
C PRO A 81 -8.75 -13.62 -16.07
N ALA A 82 -7.45 -13.42 -16.28
CA ALA A 82 -6.47 -14.51 -16.36
C ALA A 82 -6.34 -15.26 -15.03
N LEU A 83 -6.41 -14.56 -13.89
CA LEU A 83 -6.40 -15.18 -12.57
C LEU A 83 -7.59 -16.14 -12.38
N VAL A 84 -8.79 -15.72 -12.79
CA VAL A 84 -10.00 -16.56 -12.71
C VAL A 84 -9.87 -17.77 -13.63
N VAL A 85 -9.38 -17.58 -14.86
CA VAL A 85 -9.16 -18.68 -15.81
C VAL A 85 -8.13 -19.67 -15.28
N ALA A 86 -7.00 -19.19 -14.75
CA ALA A 86 -5.94 -20.03 -14.19
C ALA A 86 -6.47 -20.87 -13.02
N THR A 87 -7.10 -20.22 -12.04
CA THR A 87 -7.54 -20.87 -10.80
C THR A 87 -8.73 -21.80 -10.98
N SER A 88 -9.65 -21.49 -11.89
CA SER A 88 -10.83 -22.33 -12.14
C SER A 88 -10.53 -23.57 -12.98
N ASN A 89 -9.49 -23.51 -13.84
CA ASN A 89 -9.15 -24.59 -14.77
C ASN A 89 -7.86 -25.34 -14.39
N GLY A 90 -7.15 -24.91 -13.33
CA GLY A 90 -5.86 -25.47 -12.97
C GLY A 90 -4.79 -25.25 -14.05
N LEU A 91 -4.86 -24.13 -14.75
CA LEU A 91 -3.90 -23.77 -15.80
C LEU A 91 -2.74 -22.95 -15.21
N PRO A 92 -1.52 -23.07 -15.77
CA PRO A 92 -0.45 -22.12 -15.51
C PRO A 92 -0.92 -20.68 -15.78
N LEU A 93 -0.55 -19.75 -14.89
CA LEU A 93 -0.97 -18.35 -15.00
C LEU A 93 -0.46 -17.67 -16.27
N ASP A 94 0.78 -17.94 -16.69
CA ASP A 94 1.34 -17.45 -17.94
C ASP A 94 0.54 -17.91 -19.18
N GLN A 95 0.09 -19.16 -19.19
CA GLN A 95 -0.82 -19.68 -20.19
C GLN A 95 -2.16 -18.92 -20.16
N ALA A 96 -2.78 -18.75 -18.99
CA ALA A 96 -4.03 -18.01 -18.87
C ALA A 96 -3.91 -16.55 -19.35
N LEU A 97 -2.77 -15.89 -19.08
CA LEU A 97 -2.47 -14.55 -19.55
C LEU A 97 -2.34 -14.46 -21.08
N SER A 98 -1.97 -15.54 -21.75
CA SER A 98 -1.83 -15.57 -23.21
C SER A 98 -3.15 -15.79 -23.97
N VAL A 99 -4.21 -16.21 -23.28
CA VAL A 99 -5.52 -16.49 -23.89
C VAL A 99 -6.34 -15.22 -24.13
N ASP A 100 -6.13 -14.18 -23.34
CA ASP A 100 -6.86 -12.92 -23.44
C ASP A 100 -6.19 -11.98 -24.48
N GLU A 101 -6.79 -11.93 -25.68
CA GLU A 101 -6.31 -11.08 -26.79
C GLU A 101 -6.48 -9.58 -26.51
N GLU A 102 -7.46 -9.17 -25.69
CA GLU A 102 -7.74 -7.76 -25.38
C GLU A 102 -6.84 -7.23 -24.25
N ARG A 103 -6.30 -8.12 -23.41
CA ARG A 103 -5.39 -7.79 -22.29
C ARG A 103 -4.22 -6.90 -22.71
N GLY A 104 -3.74 -7.03 -23.94
CA GLY A 104 -2.59 -6.27 -24.46
C GLY A 104 -2.72 -4.76 -24.28
N GLN A 105 -3.90 -4.20 -24.55
CA GLN A 105 -4.15 -2.75 -24.37
C GLN A 105 -4.16 -2.37 -22.89
N TYR A 106 -4.84 -3.13 -22.04
CA TYR A 106 -4.88 -2.88 -20.61
C TYR A 106 -3.48 -2.96 -19.98
N GLU A 107 -2.66 -3.93 -20.37
CA GLU A 107 -1.28 -4.04 -19.90
C GLU A 107 -0.41 -2.87 -20.39
N PHE A 108 -0.61 -2.41 -21.63
CA PHE A 108 0.08 -1.23 -22.16
C PHE A 108 -0.26 0.02 -21.33
N ASP A 109 -1.55 0.29 -21.11
CA ASP A 109 -2.00 1.45 -20.33
C ASP A 109 -1.48 1.36 -18.88
N TYR A 110 -1.51 0.17 -18.28
CA TYR A 110 -0.96 -0.06 -16.94
C TYR A 110 0.54 0.27 -16.88
N LYS A 111 1.32 -0.19 -17.86
CA LYS A 111 2.75 0.12 -17.96
C LYS A 111 3.00 1.62 -18.11
N GLN A 112 2.17 2.35 -18.85
CA GLN A 112 2.28 3.81 -18.95
C GLN A 112 2.08 4.50 -17.61
N ARG A 113 1.08 4.09 -16.81
CA ARG A 113 0.84 4.66 -15.47
C ARG A 113 2.00 4.38 -14.51
N ILE A 114 2.56 3.17 -14.56
CA ILE A 114 3.74 2.81 -13.77
C ILE A 114 4.98 3.59 -14.22
N ALA A 115 5.16 3.79 -15.53
CA ALA A 115 6.25 4.63 -16.04
C ALA A 115 6.12 6.08 -15.52
N ALA A 116 4.91 6.63 -15.45
CA ALA A 116 4.68 7.94 -14.84
C ALA A 116 5.07 7.97 -13.35
N ALA A 117 4.76 6.92 -12.58
CA ALA A 117 5.19 6.79 -11.19
C ALA A 117 6.72 6.74 -11.05
N GLN A 118 7.39 6.00 -11.94
CA GLN A 118 8.85 5.95 -11.99
C GLN A 118 9.45 7.32 -12.36
N SER A 119 8.85 8.03 -13.33
CA SER A 119 9.25 9.40 -13.67
C SER A 119 9.13 10.33 -12.47
N LEU A 120 8.07 10.22 -11.67
CA LEU A 120 7.86 11.02 -10.46
C LEU A 120 8.94 10.80 -9.40
N ILE A 121 9.39 9.57 -9.19
CA ILE A 121 10.52 9.28 -8.30
C ILE A 121 11.78 10.01 -8.78
N THR A 122 12.01 10.07 -10.09
CA THR A 122 13.23 10.69 -10.65
C THR A 122 13.16 12.21 -10.87
N ALA A 123 11.96 12.79 -10.89
CA ALA A 123 11.70 14.21 -11.07
C ALA A 123 11.99 15.04 -9.81
N GLU A 124 12.22 16.34 -9.96
CA GLU A 124 12.33 17.26 -8.81
C GLU A 124 10.95 17.61 -8.25
N GLN A 125 9.98 17.88 -9.15
CA GLN A 125 8.62 18.26 -8.79
C GLN A 125 7.58 17.42 -9.54
N THR A 126 6.37 17.32 -9.00
CA THR A 126 5.23 16.67 -9.66
C THR A 126 4.86 17.35 -10.99
N SER A 127 5.03 18.67 -11.07
CA SER A 127 4.80 19.46 -12.30
C SER A 127 5.71 19.07 -13.47
N ASP A 128 6.81 18.38 -13.20
CA ASP A 128 7.77 17.96 -14.23
C ASP A 128 7.37 16.64 -14.90
N VAL A 129 6.29 16.00 -14.42
CA VAL A 129 5.81 14.70 -14.89
C VAL A 129 4.52 14.86 -15.67
N SER A 130 4.42 14.13 -16.79
CA SER A 130 3.16 13.99 -17.50
C SER A 130 2.21 13.10 -16.70
N TRP A 131 1.27 13.71 -16.00
CA TRP A 131 0.24 12.99 -15.25
C TRP A 131 -0.69 12.19 -16.20
N PRO A 132 -1.00 10.91 -15.93
CA PRO A 132 -1.92 10.14 -16.76
C PRO A 132 -3.32 10.77 -16.81
N VAL A 133 -3.88 10.91 -18.01
CA VAL A 133 -5.14 11.63 -18.25
C VAL A 133 -6.37 10.98 -17.60
N ASP A 134 -6.29 9.68 -17.32
CA ASP A 134 -7.36 8.88 -16.76
C ASP A 134 -7.25 8.73 -15.23
N ILE A 135 -6.20 9.29 -14.61
CA ILE A 135 -6.03 9.34 -13.16
C ILE A 135 -6.37 10.76 -12.69
N PRO A 136 -7.34 10.94 -11.77
CA PRO A 136 -7.62 12.26 -11.22
C PRO A 136 -6.40 12.80 -10.47
N LEU A 137 -6.28 14.13 -10.37
CA LEU A 137 -5.26 14.74 -9.50
C LEU A 137 -5.59 14.46 -8.03
N PRO A 138 -4.58 14.42 -7.14
CA PRO A 138 -4.78 14.29 -5.70
C PRO A 138 -5.78 15.31 -5.17
N SER A 139 -6.73 14.83 -4.37
CA SER A 139 -7.79 15.64 -3.76
C SER A 139 -8.08 15.12 -2.36
N ALA A 140 -8.55 15.98 -1.46
CA ALA A 140 -9.11 15.57 -0.18
C ALA A 140 -10.61 15.20 -0.28
N ASP A 141 -11.27 15.61 -1.36
CA ASP A 141 -12.70 15.35 -1.60
C ASP A 141 -12.89 14.02 -2.31
N ARG A 142 -13.17 12.98 -1.51
CA ARG A 142 -13.49 11.63 -1.98
C ARG A 142 -14.74 11.61 -2.85
N ASP A 143 -15.80 12.27 -2.40
CA ASP A 143 -17.12 12.17 -3.05
C ASP A 143 -17.18 13.02 -4.32
N GLY A 144 -16.33 14.05 -4.41
CA GLY A 144 -16.09 14.85 -5.62
C GLY A 144 -15.42 14.09 -6.78
N LEU A 145 -14.90 12.88 -6.56
CA LEU A 145 -14.30 12.05 -7.63
C LEU A 145 -15.33 11.52 -8.65
N GLY A 146 -16.62 11.51 -8.31
CA GLY A 146 -17.73 11.22 -9.23
C GLY A 146 -17.80 9.79 -9.79
N ASN A 147 -16.86 8.91 -9.41
CA ASN A 147 -16.76 7.53 -9.88
C ASN A 147 -16.47 6.59 -8.69
N ILE A 148 -17.30 5.56 -8.50
CA ILE A 148 -17.15 4.58 -7.42
C ILE A 148 -15.79 3.86 -7.43
N GLN A 149 -15.20 3.64 -8.61
CA GLN A 149 -13.88 3.02 -8.72
C GLN A 149 -12.78 3.99 -8.25
N HIS A 150 -12.90 5.27 -8.58
CA HIS A 150 -11.97 6.29 -8.07
C HIS A 150 -12.11 6.45 -6.55
N MET A 151 -13.33 6.37 -6.02
CA MET A 151 -13.57 6.38 -4.57
C MET A 151 -12.99 5.15 -3.87
N ALA A 152 -13.03 3.98 -4.51
CA ALA A 152 -12.38 2.77 -4.00
C ALA A 152 -10.85 2.90 -4.01
N ALA A 153 -10.26 3.37 -5.11
CA ALA A 153 -8.83 3.64 -5.20
C ALA A 153 -8.38 4.69 -4.16
N PHE A 154 -9.15 5.77 -3.99
CA PHE A 154 -8.95 6.78 -2.95
C PHE A 154 -8.91 6.15 -1.56
N ASP A 155 -9.89 5.31 -1.23
CA ASP A 155 -9.96 4.66 0.09
C ASP A 155 -8.73 3.79 0.35
N LEU A 156 -8.25 3.07 -0.67
CA LEU A 156 -7.04 2.26 -0.56
C LEU A 156 -5.79 3.13 -0.41
N VAL A 157 -5.68 4.24 -1.15
CA VAL A 157 -4.56 5.21 -1.02
C VAL A 157 -4.52 5.79 0.39
N ALA A 158 -5.67 6.21 0.93
CA ALA A 158 -5.76 6.74 2.29
C ALA A 158 -5.31 5.70 3.33
N LEU A 159 -5.74 4.43 3.18
CA LEU A 159 -5.30 3.34 4.06
C LEU A 159 -3.80 3.05 3.90
N ALA A 160 -3.26 3.07 2.69
CA ALA A 160 -1.85 2.85 2.45
C ALA A 160 -0.98 3.96 3.05
N LEU A 161 -1.40 5.22 2.91
CA LEU A 161 -0.75 6.36 3.56
C LEU A 161 -0.82 6.26 5.08
N ALA A 162 -1.97 5.89 5.64
CA ALA A 162 -2.12 5.67 7.08
C ALA A 162 -1.19 4.56 7.58
N PHE A 163 -1.02 3.47 6.83
CA PHE A 163 -0.06 2.42 7.15
C PHE A 163 1.37 2.98 7.20
N ALA A 164 1.80 3.70 6.16
CA ALA A 164 3.15 4.27 6.11
C ALA A 164 3.40 5.25 7.27
N LEU A 165 2.40 6.07 7.61
CA LEU A 165 2.50 7.00 8.74
C LEU A 165 2.53 6.29 10.09
N LEU A 166 1.79 5.19 10.28
CA LEU A 166 1.87 4.36 11.48
C LEU A 166 3.23 3.66 11.61
N HIS A 167 3.81 3.23 10.49
CA HIS A 167 5.17 2.68 10.46
C HIS A 167 6.17 3.73 10.95
N GLU A 168 6.16 4.93 10.37
CA GLU A 168 7.04 6.03 10.81
C GLU A 168 6.79 6.46 12.24
N PHE A 169 5.53 6.44 12.67
CA PHE A 169 5.16 6.76 14.05
C PHE A 169 5.74 5.75 15.05
N GLN A 170 5.85 4.47 14.67
CA GLN A 170 6.49 3.47 15.50
C GLN A 170 7.99 3.71 15.67
N HIS A 171 8.70 4.21 14.64
CA HIS A 171 10.08 4.68 14.80
C HIS A 171 10.20 5.79 15.85
N VAL A 172 9.27 6.77 15.83
CA VAL A 172 9.22 7.84 16.84
C VAL A 172 9.06 7.24 18.23
N MET A 173 8.09 6.34 18.41
CA MET A 173 7.81 5.69 19.70
C MET A 173 8.99 4.87 20.21
N PHE A 174 9.63 4.07 19.34
CA PHE A 174 10.81 3.28 19.71
C PHE A 174 11.97 4.15 20.18
N CYS A 175 12.23 5.26 19.49
CA CYS A 175 13.29 6.17 19.84
C CYS A 175 12.99 6.93 21.15
N ALA A 176 11.77 7.43 21.32
CA ALA A 176 11.33 8.14 22.52
C ALA A 176 11.42 7.26 23.77
N ASP A 177 11.00 6.00 23.66
CA ASP A 177 11.00 5.06 24.79
C ASP A 177 12.33 4.33 24.97
N LYS A 178 13.31 4.50 24.07
CA LYS A 178 14.57 3.74 24.02
C LYS A 178 14.34 2.22 23.97
N ARG A 179 13.36 1.80 23.17
CA ARG A 179 12.94 0.40 22.99
C ARG A 179 13.07 -0.11 21.55
N ALA A 180 13.80 0.61 20.71
CA ALA A 180 14.12 0.12 19.37
C ALA A 180 14.81 -1.25 19.44
N PRO A 181 14.51 -2.18 18.52
CA PRO A 181 15.27 -3.40 18.33
C PRO A 181 16.78 -3.14 18.14
N SER A 182 17.57 -4.19 18.31
CA SER A 182 19.04 -4.07 18.32
C SER A 182 19.63 -3.73 16.95
N THR A 183 18.91 -4.07 15.88
CA THR A 183 19.31 -3.82 14.50
C THR A 183 18.22 -3.06 13.75
N ARG A 184 18.63 -2.26 12.75
CA ARG A 184 17.70 -1.51 11.90
C ARG A 184 16.73 -2.44 11.12
N PRO A 185 17.18 -3.57 10.53
CA PRO A 185 16.25 -4.49 9.87
C PRO A 185 15.16 -5.06 10.79
N GLU A 186 15.50 -5.42 12.03
CA GLU A 186 14.51 -5.86 13.03
C GLU A 186 13.53 -4.74 13.39
N GLU A 187 14.01 -3.49 13.48
CA GLU A 187 13.18 -2.32 13.73
C GLU A 187 12.17 -2.09 12.60
N GLU A 188 12.58 -2.17 11.33
CA GLU A 188 11.68 -2.02 10.17
C GLU A 188 10.57 -3.08 10.16
N ILE A 189 10.91 -4.35 10.41
CA ILE A 189 9.90 -5.44 10.51
C ILE A 189 8.96 -5.23 11.70
N ALA A 190 9.48 -4.76 12.84
CA ALA A 190 8.65 -4.43 14.00
C ALA A 190 7.71 -3.25 13.72
N CYS A 191 8.15 -2.25 12.95
CA CYS A 191 7.32 -1.13 12.52
C CYS A 191 6.22 -1.56 11.54
N ASP A 192 6.55 -2.40 10.54
CA ASP A 192 5.57 -2.99 9.62
C ASP A 192 4.52 -3.83 10.39
N THR A 193 4.99 -4.64 11.35
CA THR A 193 4.13 -5.49 12.19
C THR A 193 3.21 -4.65 13.08
N TYR A 194 3.75 -3.58 13.68
CA TYR A 194 2.98 -2.64 14.48
C TYR A 194 1.89 -1.98 13.63
N ALA A 195 2.25 -1.37 12.50
CA ALA A 195 1.30 -0.66 11.65
C ALA A 195 0.18 -1.59 11.15
N ARG A 196 0.54 -2.81 10.73
CA ARG A 196 -0.42 -3.84 10.33
C ARG A 196 -1.35 -4.22 11.48
N THR A 197 -0.79 -4.53 12.65
CA THR A 197 -1.57 -4.89 13.83
C THR A 197 -2.49 -3.74 14.21
N PHE A 198 -1.99 -2.51 14.14
CA PHE A 198 -2.74 -1.34 14.55
C PHE A 198 -3.98 -1.12 13.68
N MET A 199 -3.85 -1.36 12.38
CA MET A 199 -4.93 -1.23 11.40
C MET A 199 -5.91 -2.42 11.35
N THR A 200 -5.61 -3.51 12.06
CA THR A 200 -6.36 -4.77 11.94
C THR A 200 -6.80 -5.35 13.28
N SER A 201 -6.43 -4.73 14.40
CA SER A 201 -6.99 -5.03 15.71
C SER A 201 -8.36 -4.38 15.87
N GLU A 202 -9.18 -4.93 16.78
CA GLU A 202 -10.49 -4.39 17.16
C GLU A 202 -11.54 -4.27 16.04
N LEU A 203 -11.28 -4.81 14.84
CA LEU A 203 -12.21 -4.78 13.71
C LEU A 203 -13.57 -5.41 14.03
N ALA A 204 -13.62 -6.38 14.95
CA ALA A 204 -14.87 -7.01 15.36
C ALA A 204 -15.81 -6.02 16.08
N ALA A 205 -15.25 -5.12 16.90
CA ALA A 205 -16.02 -4.07 17.56
C ALA A 205 -16.53 -3.06 16.53
N TYR A 206 -15.66 -2.63 15.60
CA TYR A 206 -16.04 -1.75 14.50
C TYR A 206 -17.17 -2.34 13.66
N ALA A 207 -16.99 -3.58 13.18
CA ALA A 207 -17.94 -4.27 12.32
C ALA A 207 -19.33 -4.34 12.99
N LYS A 208 -19.37 -4.71 14.27
CA LYS A 208 -20.62 -4.78 15.05
C LYS A 208 -21.32 -3.41 15.17
N VAL A 209 -20.58 -2.36 15.51
CA VAL A 209 -21.15 -1.01 15.70
C VAL A 209 -21.71 -0.43 14.40
N HIS A 210 -21.06 -0.71 13.27
CA HIS A 210 -21.41 -0.17 11.97
C HIS A 210 -22.25 -1.10 11.09
N GLY A 211 -22.67 -2.26 11.61
CA GLY A 211 -23.52 -3.22 10.88
C GLY A 211 -22.82 -3.89 9.70
N HIS A 212 -21.49 -4.05 9.77
CA HIS A 212 -20.69 -4.76 8.79
C HIS A 212 -20.31 -6.15 9.30
N ASP A 213 -19.93 -7.04 8.38
CA ASP A 213 -19.25 -8.28 8.73
C ASP A 213 -17.75 -8.03 8.99
N PHE A 214 -17.16 -8.80 9.90
CA PHE A 214 -15.73 -8.72 10.21
C PHE A 214 -14.87 -8.91 8.96
N ALA A 215 -15.21 -9.88 8.10
CA ALA A 215 -14.43 -10.14 6.90
C ALA A 215 -14.49 -8.97 5.92
N GLN A 216 -15.62 -8.26 5.81
CA GLN A 216 -15.74 -7.07 4.96
C GLN A 216 -14.77 -5.96 5.38
N VAL A 217 -14.68 -5.70 6.69
CA VAL A 217 -13.78 -4.68 7.25
C VAL A 217 -12.32 -5.11 7.08
N GLN A 218 -12.01 -6.37 7.44
CA GLN A 218 -10.66 -6.91 7.32
C GLN A 218 -10.18 -6.95 5.87
N ASN A 219 -11.06 -7.27 4.90
CA ASN A 219 -10.75 -7.22 3.47
C ASN A 219 -10.23 -5.84 3.06
N LYS A 220 -11.00 -4.79 3.38
CA LYS A 220 -10.65 -3.42 3.00
C LYS A 220 -9.32 -2.98 3.62
N ARG A 221 -9.09 -3.29 4.90
CA ARG A 221 -7.82 -2.99 5.61
C ARG A 221 -6.65 -3.74 4.98
N ALA A 222 -6.81 -5.04 4.73
CA ALA A 222 -5.75 -5.87 4.16
C ALA A 222 -5.39 -5.45 2.72
N MET A 223 -6.36 -5.02 1.90
CA MET A 223 -6.11 -4.44 0.58
C MET A 223 -5.30 -3.13 0.67
N GLY A 224 -5.64 -2.23 1.59
CA GLY A 224 -4.89 -1.00 1.82
C GLY A 224 -3.45 -1.26 2.28
N ILE A 225 -3.24 -2.24 3.17
CA ILE A 225 -1.91 -2.66 3.62
C ILE A 225 -1.12 -3.29 2.47
N THR A 226 -1.76 -4.09 1.61
CA THR A 226 -1.10 -4.65 0.41
C THR A 226 -0.66 -3.56 -0.55
N LEU A 227 -1.49 -2.54 -0.74
CA LEU A 227 -1.11 -1.39 -1.55
C LEU A 227 0.10 -0.67 -0.94
N ALA A 228 0.14 -0.46 0.37
CA ALA A 228 1.32 0.09 1.04
C ALA A 228 2.57 -0.77 0.78
N ALA A 229 2.44 -2.09 0.82
CA ALA A 229 3.55 -3.03 0.59
C ALA A 229 4.15 -2.86 -0.81
N VAL A 230 3.29 -2.79 -1.83
CA VAL A 230 3.72 -2.59 -3.24
C VAL A 230 4.31 -1.19 -3.44
N ILE A 231 3.80 -0.17 -2.76
CA ILE A 231 4.37 1.18 -2.81
C ILE A 231 5.76 1.22 -2.17
N VAL A 232 5.95 0.60 -1.00
CA VAL A 232 7.28 0.46 -0.36
C VAL A 232 8.25 -0.26 -1.30
N HIS A 233 7.80 -1.34 -1.97
CA HIS A 233 8.60 -2.03 -2.96
C HIS A 233 9.01 -1.10 -4.14
N ALA A 234 8.08 -0.32 -4.67
CA ALA A 234 8.33 0.62 -5.76
C ALA A 234 9.30 1.75 -5.35
N MET A 235 9.21 2.22 -4.10
CA MET A 235 10.10 3.23 -3.53
C MET A 235 11.50 2.67 -3.21
N THR A 236 11.62 1.36 -3.02
CA THR A 236 12.89 0.69 -2.66
C THR A 236 13.77 0.51 -3.90
N PRO A 237 14.98 1.12 -3.94
CA PRO A 237 15.90 0.95 -5.06
C PRO A 237 16.28 -0.53 -5.26
N PRO A 238 16.51 -1.00 -6.50
CA PRO A 238 16.77 -2.42 -6.77
C PRO A 238 17.90 -3.05 -5.92
N HIS A 239 18.98 -2.31 -5.69
CA HIS A 239 20.12 -2.81 -4.89
C HIS A 239 19.81 -2.97 -3.39
N ALA A 240 18.79 -2.27 -2.88
CA ALA A 240 18.37 -2.36 -1.47
C ALA A 240 17.31 -3.45 -1.25
N ARG A 241 16.68 -3.96 -2.32
CA ARG A 241 15.63 -4.98 -2.23
C ARG A 241 16.10 -6.30 -1.63
N TRP A 242 17.39 -6.60 -1.75
CA TRP A 242 18.01 -7.82 -1.21
C TRP A 242 18.36 -7.70 0.28
N GLY A 243 18.06 -6.56 0.90
CA GLY A 243 18.44 -6.24 2.26
C GLY A 243 19.88 -5.75 2.38
N ASN A 244 20.15 -5.06 3.49
CA ASN A 244 21.47 -4.57 3.88
C ASN A 244 21.48 -4.31 5.41
N SER A 245 22.48 -3.58 5.90
CA SER A 245 22.58 -3.25 7.33
C SER A 245 21.47 -2.34 7.85
N GLU A 246 20.77 -1.63 6.95
CA GLU A 246 19.71 -0.68 7.27
C GLU A 246 18.32 -1.25 7.05
N TYR A 247 18.13 -2.06 6.00
CA TYR A 247 16.82 -2.55 5.59
C TYR A 247 16.80 -4.08 5.47
N PRO A 248 15.71 -4.74 5.92
CA PRO A 248 15.52 -6.16 5.63
C PRO A 248 15.26 -6.37 4.13
N PRO A 249 15.40 -7.60 3.61
CA PRO A 249 14.92 -7.93 2.27
C PRO A 249 13.47 -7.47 2.06
N ILE A 250 13.18 -6.87 0.91
CA ILE A 250 11.84 -6.35 0.63
C ILE A 250 10.78 -7.45 0.65
N THR A 251 11.19 -8.67 0.33
CA THR A 251 10.37 -9.89 0.32
C THR A 251 9.90 -10.27 1.72
N GLU A 252 10.74 -10.07 2.74
CA GLU A 252 10.38 -10.26 4.14
C GLU A 252 9.35 -9.22 4.58
N ARG A 253 9.50 -7.96 4.17
CA ARG A 253 8.52 -6.89 4.45
C ARG A 253 7.17 -7.18 3.80
N LEU A 254 7.16 -7.50 2.50
CA LEU A 254 5.95 -7.89 1.77
C LEU A 254 5.24 -9.05 2.47
N THR A 255 5.99 -10.08 2.88
CA THR A 255 5.46 -11.23 3.62
C THR A 255 4.86 -10.82 4.96
N ALA A 256 5.57 -10.00 5.75
CA ALA A 256 5.09 -9.50 7.03
C ALA A 256 3.79 -8.67 6.91
N MET A 257 3.60 -7.96 5.80
CA MET A 257 2.43 -7.13 5.54
C MET A 257 1.23 -7.91 4.97
N ILE A 258 1.48 -8.90 4.11
CA ILE A 258 0.44 -9.57 3.30
C ILE A 258 0.05 -10.95 3.83
N ARG A 259 0.98 -11.73 4.39
CA ARG A 259 0.73 -13.14 4.76
C ARG A 259 -0.07 -13.26 6.06
N GLY A 260 -0.90 -14.30 6.20
CA GLY A 260 -1.50 -14.67 7.49
C GLY A 260 -2.87 -14.05 7.81
N TYR A 261 -3.52 -13.38 6.85
CA TYR A 261 -4.93 -13.01 7.03
C TYR A 261 -5.83 -14.25 7.02
N THR A 262 -6.76 -14.32 7.98
CA THR A 262 -7.77 -15.39 8.07
C THR A 262 -9.05 -14.98 7.34
N LEU A 263 -8.92 -14.72 6.03
CA LEU A 263 -10.02 -14.34 5.16
C LEU A 263 -10.51 -15.53 4.33
N PRO A 264 -11.81 -15.60 3.98
CA PRO A 264 -12.34 -16.60 3.05
C PRO A 264 -11.54 -16.64 1.75
N ALA A 265 -11.38 -17.84 1.16
CA ALA A 265 -10.54 -18.03 -0.04
C ALA A 265 -11.04 -17.26 -1.28
N ASP A 266 -12.34 -16.97 -1.32
CA ASP A 266 -13.04 -16.18 -2.35
C ASP A 266 -13.07 -14.67 -2.05
N SER A 267 -12.40 -14.22 -0.99
CA SER A 267 -12.32 -12.80 -0.66
C SER A 267 -11.71 -11.96 -1.79
N SER A 268 -12.31 -10.80 -2.02
CA SER A 268 -11.77 -9.75 -2.90
C SER A 268 -10.34 -9.32 -2.54
N PHE A 269 -9.93 -9.47 -1.29
CA PHE A 269 -8.55 -9.26 -0.87
C PHE A 269 -7.58 -10.15 -1.65
N TRP A 270 -7.83 -11.46 -1.73
CA TRP A 270 -6.94 -12.38 -2.41
C TRP A 270 -6.87 -12.10 -3.91
N ALA A 271 -8.01 -11.77 -4.53
CA ALA A 271 -8.05 -11.41 -5.95
C ALA A 271 -7.24 -10.12 -6.23
N PHE A 272 -7.46 -9.06 -5.45
CA PHE A 272 -6.72 -7.81 -5.58
C PHE A 272 -5.22 -8.00 -5.35
N THR A 273 -4.86 -8.68 -4.25
CA THR A 273 -3.47 -8.96 -3.89
C THR A 273 -2.76 -9.79 -4.96
N ALA A 274 -3.43 -10.82 -5.52
CA ALA A 274 -2.87 -11.57 -6.63
C ALA A 274 -2.63 -10.65 -7.84
N CYS A 275 -3.59 -9.82 -8.24
CA CYS A 275 -3.43 -8.93 -9.39
C CYS A 275 -2.23 -7.98 -9.25
N VAL A 276 -2.03 -7.38 -8.07
CA VAL A 276 -0.90 -6.46 -7.84
C VAL A 276 0.44 -7.19 -7.76
N LEU A 277 0.47 -8.41 -7.18
CA LEU A 277 1.68 -9.23 -7.15
C LEU A 277 2.05 -9.74 -8.55
N ILE A 278 1.07 -10.14 -9.37
CA ILE A 278 1.28 -10.49 -10.79
C ILE A 278 1.86 -9.28 -11.53
N ALA A 279 1.30 -8.10 -11.33
CA ALA A 279 1.81 -6.88 -11.93
C ALA A 279 3.27 -6.61 -11.56
N LEU A 280 3.64 -6.83 -10.30
CA LEU A 280 5.01 -6.69 -9.80
C LEU A 280 5.95 -7.73 -10.44
N MET A 281 5.57 -9.01 -10.48
CA MET A 281 6.32 -10.06 -11.18
C MET A 281 6.58 -9.72 -12.64
N ARG A 282 5.55 -9.23 -13.33
CA ARG A 282 5.63 -8.80 -14.73
C ARG A 282 6.63 -7.66 -14.94
N GLN A 283 6.69 -6.70 -14.00
CA GLN A 283 7.66 -5.61 -14.05
C GLN A 283 9.10 -6.09 -13.83
N GLU A 284 9.28 -7.11 -12.99
CA GLU A 284 10.58 -7.71 -12.69
C GLU A 284 10.99 -8.82 -13.67
N ASN A 285 10.14 -9.11 -14.67
CA ASN A 285 10.32 -10.22 -15.61
C ASN A 285 10.49 -11.59 -14.93
N LEU A 286 9.82 -11.77 -13.80
CA LEU A 286 9.80 -13.05 -13.09
C LEU A 286 8.82 -14.03 -13.76
N PRO A 287 9.13 -15.34 -13.76
CA PRO A 287 8.28 -16.35 -14.37
C PRO A 287 6.96 -16.52 -13.61
N LEU A 288 5.88 -16.71 -14.38
CA LEU A 288 4.50 -16.88 -13.88
C LEU A 288 3.94 -18.27 -14.23
N ASP A 289 4.80 -19.27 -14.31
CA ASP A 289 4.47 -20.68 -14.49
C ASP A 289 3.90 -21.29 -13.18
N ILE A 290 2.90 -20.62 -12.60
CA ILE A 290 2.28 -20.95 -11.32
C ILE A 290 0.90 -21.56 -11.59
N VAL A 291 0.66 -22.74 -11.01
CA VAL A 291 -0.65 -23.40 -11.00
C VAL A 291 -1.19 -23.34 -9.58
N ALA A 292 -2.34 -22.70 -9.38
CA ALA A 292 -3.04 -22.62 -8.11
C ALA A 292 -4.54 -22.88 -8.33
N TYR A 293 -5.24 -23.33 -7.30
CA TYR A 293 -6.66 -23.68 -7.34
C TYR A 293 -7.53 -22.67 -6.56
N SER A 294 -6.92 -21.60 -6.04
CA SER A 294 -7.62 -20.47 -5.44
C SER A 294 -6.78 -19.20 -5.52
N ASN A 295 -7.42 -18.04 -5.39
CA ASN A 295 -6.71 -16.75 -5.34
C ASN A 295 -5.77 -16.67 -4.11
N LYS A 296 -6.17 -17.27 -2.98
CA LYS A 296 -5.33 -17.33 -1.79
C LYS A 296 -4.04 -18.10 -2.05
N GLU A 297 -4.16 -19.30 -2.60
CA GLU A 297 -3.01 -20.14 -2.95
C GLU A 297 -2.12 -19.43 -3.98
N MET A 298 -2.71 -18.76 -4.97
CA MET A 298 -1.96 -17.95 -5.93
C MET A 298 -1.14 -16.85 -5.23
N VAL A 299 -1.71 -16.13 -4.26
CA VAL A 299 -0.98 -15.12 -3.47
C VAL A 299 0.17 -15.74 -2.69
N GLU A 300 -0.05 -16.88 -2.03
CA GLU A 300 0.98 -17.58 -1.26
C GLU A 300 2.16 -17.99 -2.16
N MET A 301 1.88 -18.58 -3.33
CA MET A 301 2.89 -18.98 -4.31
C MET A 301 3.62 -17.79 -4.95
N LEU A 302 2.91 -16.68 -5.22
CA LEU A 302 3.54 -15.45 -5.72
C LEU A 302 4.49 -14.85 -4.69
N LEU A 303 4.11 -14.81 -3.41
CA LEU A 303 4.99 -14.33 -2.35
C LEU A 303 6.23 -15.22 -2.20
N ASP A 304 6.07 -16.54 -2.27
CA ASP A 304 7.20 -17.48 -2.21
C ASP A 304 8.15 -17.34 -3.42
N ARG A 305 7.64 -16.91 -4.58
CA ARG A 305 8.47 -16.68 -5.79
C ARG A 305 9.24 -15.35 -5.75
N LEU A 306 8.77 -14.36 -4.96
CA LEU A 306 9.51 -13.10 -4.79
C LEU A 306 10.76 -13.27 -3.93
N GLY A 307 10.72 -14.17 -2.96
CA GLY A 307 11.82 -14.49 -2.03
C GLY A 307 12.88 -15.41 -2.63
#